data_AF-A0A958FEC1-F1
#
_entry.id   AF-A0A958FEC1-F1
#
_cell.length_a   1.000
_cell.length_b   1.000
_cell.length_c   1.000
_cell.angle_alpha   90.00
_cell.angle_beta   90.00
_cell.angle_gamma   90.00
#
_symmetry.space_group_name_H-M   'P 1'
#
loop_
_entity.id
_entity.type
_entity.pdbx_description
1 polymer ?
#
loop_
_entity_poly.entity_id
_entity_poly.type
_entity_poly.pdbx_seq_one_letter_code
_entity_poly.pdbx_strand_id
1 'polypeptide(L)'
;SPAFIYQDWKSIRKVNEYRGPAKDIRLYIDNGGIGLEDTLQTGCDAMLEALVAQGFTENKNLQWFSDPAAEHNEPAWARRVWRPLKFMFGK
;
A
#
# COMPACT_ATOMS: atom_id res chain seq x y z
N SER A 1 -7.01 -1.55 0.92
CA SER A 1 -7.65 -0.56 0.04
C SER A 1 -7.51 0.88 0.56
N PRO A 2 -6.31 1.49 0.49
CA PRO A 2 -6.07 2.82 1.02
C PRO A 2 -6.53 3.95 0.08
N ALA A 3 -7.18 4.97 0.63
CA ALA A 3 -7.53 6.20 -0.08
C ALA A 3 -6.36 7.20 -0.07
N PHE A 4 -5.30 6.92 -0.83
CA PHE A 4 -4.13 7.81 -0.91
C PHE A 4 -4.41 9.12 -1.66
N ILE A 5 -5.39 9.12 -2.57
CA ILE A 5 -5.90 10.32 -3.24
C ILE A 5 -6.86 11.05 -2.31
N TYR A 6 -6.32 11.63 -1.24
CA TYR A 6 -7.07 12.38 -0.23
C TYR A 6 -6.36 13.70 0.08
N GLN A 7 -7.15 14.78 0.24
CA GLN A 7 -6.66 16.13 0.50
C GLN A 7 -5.52 16.53 -0.45
N ASP A 8 -5.77 16.52 -1.76
CA ASP A 8 -4.79 16.93 -2.77
C ASP A 8 -3.46 16.16 -2.64
N TRP A 9 -3.55 14.82 -2.60
CA TRP A 9 -2.39 13.91 -2.62
C TRP A 9 -1.41 14.10 -1.44
N LYS A 10 -1.88 14.64 -0.32
CA LYS A 10 -1.05 15.05 0.82
C LYS A 10 -0.15 13.94 1.36
N SER A 11 -0.62 12.70 1.44
CA SER A 11 0.17 11.56 1.92
C SER A 11 1.34 11.24 0.99
N ILE A 12 1.08 11.21 -0.32
CA ILE A 12 2.08 10.93 -1.35
C ILE A 12 3.11 12.06 -1.42
N ARG A 13 2.67 13.33 -1.37
CA ARG A 13 3.57 14.49 -1.29
C ARG A 13 4.52 14.41 -0.09
N LYS A 14 3.99 14.08 1.10
CA LYS A 14 4.81 13.91 2.31
C LYS A 14 5.88 12.82 2.17
N VAL A 15 5.56 11.71 1.51
CA VAL A 15 6.55 10.65 1.24
C VAL A 15 7.59 11.16 0.25
N ASN A 16 7.18 11.77 -0.85
CA ASN A 16 8.09 12.32 -1.86
C ASN A 16 9.01 13.43 -1.34
N GLU A 17 8.53 14.26 -0.41
CA GLU A 17 9.28 15.37 0.20
C GLU A 17 10.13 14.93 1.39
N TYR A 18 10.01 13.68 1.84
CA TYR A 18 10.80 13.20 2.95
C TYR A 18 12.30 13.22 2.62
N ARG A 19 13.10 13.85 3.50
CA ARG A 19 14.56 13.95 3.40
C ARG A 19 15.27 13.52 4.69
N GLY A 20 14.52 12.90 5.60
CA GLY A 20 15.06 12.41 6.86
C GLY A 20 15.82 11.09 6.70
N PRO A 21 16.32 10.52 7.81
CA PRO A 21 17.00 9.23 7.78
C PRO A 21 16.07 8.11 7.33
N ALA A 22 16.64 7.08 6.71
CA ALA A 22 15.91 5.87 6.35
C ALA A 22 15.24 5.27 7.58
N LYS A 23 13.99 4.81 7.40
CA LYS A 23 13.20 4.21 8.48
C LYS A 23 13.37 2.70 8.46
N ASP A 24 13.70 2.12 9.60
CA ASP A 24 13.68 0.67 9.78
C ASP A 24 12.24 0.20 10.05
N ILE A 25 11.44 0.20 8.98
CA ILE A 25 10.04 -0.24 9.00
C ILE A 25 9.75 -1.09 7.79
N ARG A 26 8.71 -1.92 7.91
CA ARG A 26 8.11 -2.67 6.80
C ARG A 26 6.74 -2.07 6.48
N LEU A 27 6.41 -2.01 5.20
CA LEU A 27 5.13 -1.52 4.72
C LEU A 27 4.44 -2.58 3.86
N TYR A 28 3.15 -2.79 4.11
CA TYR A 28 2.30 -3.63 3.29
C TYR A 28 1.15 -2.78 2.77
N ILE A 29 0.93 -2.80 1.46
CA ILE A 29 -0.18 -2.13 0.80
C ILE A 29 -1.02 -3.20 0.11
N ASP A 30 -2.34 -3.13 0.27
CA ASP A 30 -3.28 -3.95 -0.50
C ASP A 30 -4.41 -3.16 -1.13
N ASN A 31 -4.95 -3.70 -2.22
CA ASN A 31 -6.15 -3.20 -2.86
C ASN A 31 -6.92 -4.37 -3.49
N GLY A 32 -8.21 -4.19 -3.70
CA GLY A 32 -9.06 -5.01 -4.55
C GLY A 32 -9.09 -4.47 -5.98
N GLY A 33 -10.11 -4.82 -6.75
CA GLY A 33 -10.28 -4.36 -8.14
C GLY A 33 -11.72 -4.10 -8.57
N ILE A 34 -12.71 -4.30 -7.71
CA ILE A 34 -14.13 -4.08 -8.04
C ILE A 34 -14.63 -2.76 -7.43
N GLY A 35 -15.26 -1.93 -8.26
CA GLY A 35 -15.95 -0.72 -7.82
C GLY A 35 -14.98 0.35 -7.33
N LEU A 36 -15.14 0.80 -6.08
CA LEU A 36 -14.29 1.84 -5.49
C LEU A 36 -12.80 1.45 -5.53
N GLU A 37 -12.49 0.16 -5.43
CA GLU A 37 -11.11 -0.33 -5.45
C GLU A 37 -10.34 0.08 -6.72
N ASP A 38 -10.98 0.05 -7.89
CA ASP A 38 -10.38 0.46 -9.16
C ASP A 38 -10.00 1.96 -9.12
N THR A 39 -10.88 2.81 -8.61
CA THR A 39 -10.60 4.24 -8.40
C THR A 39 -9.44 4.47 -7.42
N LEU A 40 -9.31 3.62 -6.40
CA LEU A 40 -8.22 3.70 -5.41
C LEU A 40 -6.86 3.24 -5.98
N GLN A 41 -6.85 2.49 -7.08
CA GLN A 41 -5.64 1.90 -7.65
C GLN A 41 -4.62 2.98 -8.05
N THR A 42 -5.06 4.07 -8.67
CA THR A 42 -4.20 5.21 -9.04
C THR A 42 -3.45 5.78 -7.84
N GLY A 43 -4.06 5.79 -6.65
CA GLY A 43 -3.42 6.23 -5.42
C GLY A 43 -2.40 5.22 -4.89
N CYS A 44 -2.70 3.93 -5.03
CA CYS A 44 -1.78 2.85 -4.65
C CYS A 44 -0.52 2.89 -5.51
N ASP A 45 -0.68 3.02 -6.83
CA ASP A 45 0.44 3.07 -7.79
C ASP A 45 1.38 4.24 -7.47
N ALA A 46 0.83 5.44 -7.32
CA ALA A 46 1.62 6.62 -6.98
C ALA A 46 2.31 6.52 -5.60
N MET A 47 1.70 5.86 -4.62
CA MET A 47 2.33 5.62 -3.32
C MET A 47 3.47 4.60 -3.43
N LEU A 48 3.29 3.54 -4.22
CA LEU A 48 4.34 2.53 -4.45
C LEU A 48 5.54 3.16 -5.12
N GLU A 49 5.34 3.97 -6.17
CA GLU A 49 6.40 4.73 -6.82
C GLU A 49 7.13 5.65 -5.83
N ALA A 50 6.39 6.41 -5.02
CA ALA A 50 6.97 7.30 -4.01
C ALA A 50 7.82 6.54 -2.98
N LEU A 51 7.36 5.38 -2.51
CA LEU A 51 8.10 4.56 -1.54
C LEU A 51 9.36 3.95 -2.16
N VAL A 52 9.29 3.46 -3.40
CA VAL A 52 10.46 2.94 -4.13
C VAL A 52 11.49 4.05 -4.31
N ALA A 53 11.07 5.26 -4.67
CA ALA A 53 11.95 6.43 -4.76
C ALA A 53 12.62 6.81 -3.41
N GLN A 54 11.96 6.47 -2.29
CA GLN A 54 12.50 6.65 -0.93
C GLN A 54 13.36 5.46 -0.44
N GLY A 55 13.68 4.50 -1.32
CA GLY A 55 14.58 3.38 -1.03
C GLY A 55 13.89 2.15 -0.42
N PHE A 56 12.55 2.08 -0.46
CA PHE A 56 11.86 0.83 -0.15
C PHE A 56 12.03 -0.18 -1.30
N THR A 57 12.18 -1.45 -0.95
CA THR A 57 12.43 -2.55 -1.89
C THR A 57 11.38 -3.63 -1.69
N GLU A 58 10.80 -4.07 -2.80
CA GLU A 58 9.82 -5.14 -2.82
C GLU A 58 10.37 -6.43 -2.21
N ASN A 59 9.54 -7.14 -1.43
CA ASN A 59 9.87 -8.37 -0.71
C ASN A 59 10.94 -8.23 0.39
N LYS A 60 11.51 -7.04 0.60
CA LYS A 60 12.41 -6.75 1.73
C LYS A 60 11.70 -5.93 2.81
N ASN A 61 11.30 -4.70 2.47
CA ASN A 61 10.64 -3.78 3.39
C ASN A 61 9.38 -3.13 2.81
N LEU A 62 9.00 -3.49 1.60
CA LEU A 62 7.71 -3.17 0.99
C LEU A 62 7.10 -4.44 0.40
N GLN A 63 5.80 -4.63 0.62
CA GLN A 63 5.02 -5.63 -0.09
C GLN A 63 3.72 -5.02 -0.59
N TRP A 64 3.34 -5.40 -1.80
CA TRP A 64 2.12 -4.99 -2.47
C TRP A 64 1.29 -6.22 -2.84
N PHE A 65 -0.04 -6.11 -2.76
CA PHE A 65 -0.95 -7.13 -3.25
C PHE A 65 -2.24 -6.53 -3.80
N SER A 66 -2.63 -6.95 -5.01
CA SER A 66 -3.92 -6.60 -5.62
C SER A 66 -4.78 -7.86 -5.82
N ASP A 67 -6.05 -7.77 -5.44
CA ASP A 67 -7.06 -8.80 -5.67
C ASP A 67 -8.13 -8.29 -6.64
N PRO A 68 -8.00 -8.54 -7.95
CA PRO A 68 -8.85 -7.93 -8.96
C PRO A 68 -10.34 -8.30 -8.82
N ALA A 69 -10.66 -9.36 -8.07
CA ALA A 69 -12.02 -9.83 -7.84
C ALA A 69 -12.62 -9.33 -6.51
N ALA A 70 -11.93 -8.48 -5.77
CA ALA A 70 -12.37 -8.02 -4.47
C ALA A 70 -12.99 -6.61 -4.49
N GLU A 71 -13.99 -6.43 -3.65
CA GLU A 71 -14.68 -5.16 -3.39
C GLU A 71 -14.11 -4.43 -2.15
N HIS A 72 -14.58 -3.20 -1.93
CA HIS A 72 -14.27 -2.36 -0.76
C HIS A 72 -15.06 -2.76 0.49
N ASN A 73 -14.78 -3.92 1.07
CA ASN A 73 -15.47 -4.37 2.29
C ASN A 73 -14.63 -5.26 3.22
N GLU A 74 -15.06 -5.34 4.48
CA GLU A 74 -14.37 -6.09 5.55
C GLU A 74 -14.22 -7.59 5.24
N PRO A 75 -15.22 -8.31 4.68
CA PRO A 75 -15.05 -9.71 4.30
C PRO A 75 -13.94 -9.93 3.25
N ALA A 76 -13.80 -9.02 2.28
CA ALA A 76 -12.72 -9.07 1.30
C ALA A 76 -11.35 -8.85 1.97
N TRP A 77 -11.22 -7.86 2.84
CA TRP A 77 -9.97 -7.59 3.57
C TRP A 77 -9.60 -8.74 4.52
N ALA A 78 -10.58 -9.31 5.23
CA ALA A 78 -10.38 -10.44 6.15
C ALA A 78 -9.77 -11.66 5.45
N ARG A 79 -10.19 -11.95 4.21
CA ARG A 79 -9.62 -13.05 3.40
C ARG A 79 -8.13 -12.89 3.09
N ARG A 80 -7.60 -11.68 3.18
CA ARG A 80 -6.20 -11.35 2.85
C ARG A 80 -5.36 -10.94 4.04
N VAL A 81 -5.94 -10.78 5.23
CA VAL A 81 -5.23 -10.30 6.44
C VAL A 81 -4.02 -11.17 6.84
N TRP A 82 -4.04 -12.45 6.47
CA TRP A 82 -2.91 -13.35 6.71
C TRP A 82 -1.62 -12.91 5.98
N ARG A 83 -1.74 -12.18 4.85
CA ARG A 83 -0.60 -11.70 4.06
C ARG A 83 0.28 -10.71 4.83
N PRO A 84 -0.25 -9.57 5.33
CA PRO A 84 0.55 -8.65 6.14
C PRO A 84 1.06 -9.32 7.41
N LEU A 85 0.26 -10.17 8.07
CA LEU A 85 0.72 -10.88 9.26
C LEU A 85 1.92 -11.79 8.97
N LYS A 86 1.90 -12.51 7.84
CA LYS A 86 3.04 -13.32 7.39
C LYS A 86 4.25 -12.46 7.04
N PHE A 87 4.07 -11.34 6.33
CA PHE A 87 5.18 -10.47 5.96
C PHE A 87 5.86 -9.82 7.17
N MET A 88 5.08 -9.46 8.18
CA MET A 88 5.55 -8.79 9.37
C MET A 88 6.11 -9.77 10.42
N PHE A 89 5.51 -10.95 10.57
CA PHE A 89 5.80 -11.83 11.71
C PHE A 89 6.06 -13.29 11.33
N GLY A 90 5.92 -13.65 10.06
CA GLY A 90 6.29 -14.97 9.55
C GLY A 90 7.79 -15.19 9.74
N LYS A 91 8.12 -16.36 10.31
CA LYS A 91 9.49 -16.87 10.40
C LYS A 91 9.82 -17.67 9.15
#